data_AF-A0A349HAW0-F1
#
_entry.id   AF-A0A349HAW0-F1
#
_cell.length_a   1.000
_cell.length_b   1.000
_cell.length_c   1.000
_cell.angle_alpha   90.00
_cell.angle_beta   90.00
_cell.angle_gamma   90.00
#
_symmetry.space_group_name_H-M   'P 1'
#
loop_
_entity.id
_entity.type
_entity.pdbx_description
1 polymer ?
#
loop_
_entity_poly.entity_id
_entity_poly.type
_entity_poly.pdbx_seq_one_letter_code
_entity_poly.pdbx_strand_id
1 'polypeptide(L)'
;MSENQPEHRSESRKSDWLTDRLKYLRALKAPSAHQRVLLLLAEKPNRSADEDRKLAVLVRAEKADERVRKARTDVAKLLDAEKTAARKARNHRLIQQGLLFDLAGLEHRGRDELLGALLALAKTDDPTRWEHWQAAGKALLAQKGDAAGKGDSTAELA
;
A
#
# COMPACT_ATOMS: atom_id res chain seq x y z
N MET A 1 -24.80 -13.94 -41.64
CA MET A 1 -23.41 -13.43 -41.65
C MET A 1 -23.37 -12.25 -40.70
N SER A 2 -22.86 -12.45 -39.47
CA SER A 2 -22.78 -11.37 -38.47
C SER A 2 -21.36 -10.82 -38.52
N GLU A 3 -21.20 -9.67 -39.14
CA GLU A 3 -19.93 -9.01 -39.37
C GLU A 3 -19.44 -8.40 -38.06
N ASN A 4 -18.39 -9.01 -37.51
CA ASN A 4 -17.71 -8.60 -36.30
C ASN A 4 -17.00 -7.26 -36.58
N GLN A 5 -17.50 -6.13 -36.09
CA GLN A 5 -16.85 -4.81 -36.21
C GLN A 5 -15.94 -4.52 -35.00
N PRO A 6 -14.61 -4.74 -35.10
CA PRO A 6 -13.65 -4.40 -34.04
C PRO A 6 -13.33 -2.89 -33.94
N GLU A 7 -13.68 -2.09 -34.94
CA GLU A 7 -13.29 -0.68 -35.09
C GLU A 7 -13.90 0.23 -34.00
N HIS A 8 -15.21 0.12 -33.75
CA HIS A 8 -15.96 1.00 -32.83
C HIS A 8 -15.45 0.95 -31.38
N ARG A 9 -15.00 -0.22 -30.91
CA ARG A 9 -14.47 -0.39 -29.55
C ARG A 9 -13.10 0.27 -29.36
N SER A 10 -12.37 0.53 -30.45
CA SER A 10 -11.04 1.16 -30.42
C SER A 10 -11.14 2.68 -30.39
N GLU A 11 -12.13 3.25 -31.09
CA GLU A 11 -12.39 4.69 -31.13
C GLU A 11 -13.03 5.21 -29.84
N SER A 12 -14.02 4.48 -29.29
CA SER A 12 -14.59 4.78 -27.97
C SER A 12 -13.49 4.86 -26.90
N ARG A 13 -12.65 3.83 -26.77
CA ARG A 13 -11.55 3.83 -25.79
C ARG A 13 -10.52 4.94 -26.00
N LYS A 14 -10.29 5.38 -27.25
CA LYS A 14 -9.42 6.52 -27.54
C LYS A 14 -10.07 7.84 -27.11
N SER A 15 -11.37 7.99 -27.36
CA SER A 15 -12.19 9.14 -26.95
C SER A 15 -12.27 9.25 -25.41
N ASP A 16 -12.48 8.13 -24.74
CA ASP A 16 -12.59 8.06 -23.28
C ASP A 16 -11.28 8.49 -22.60
N TRP A 17 -10.14 7.96 -23.06
CA TRP A 17 -8.83 8.36 -22.53
C TRP A 17 -8.54 9.85 -22.71
N LEU A 18 -8.84 10.41 -23.88
CA LEU A 18 -8.56 11.82 -24.15
C LEU A 18 -9.42 12.71 -23.26
N THR A 19 -10.69 12.35 -23.08
CA THR A 19 -11.63 13.06 -22.20
C THR A 19 -11.13 13.09 -20.76
N ASP A 20 -10.73 11.94 -20.22
CA ASP A 20 -10.16 11.83 -18.88
C ASP A 20 -8.85 12.62 -18.75
N ARG A 21 -8.00 12.56 -19.77
CA ARG A 21 -6.74 13.29 -19.78
C ARG A 21 -6.97 14.81 -19.77
N LEU A 22 -7.92 15.31 -20.56
CA LEU A 22 -8.27 16.74 -20.58
C LEU A 22 -8.80 17.19 -19.21
N LYS A 23 -9.65 16.38 -18.56
CA LYS A 23 -10.12 16.67 -17.19
C LYS A 23 -8.95 16.79 -16.20
N TYR A 24 -8.01 15.86 -16.25
CA TYR A 24 -6.78 15.92 -15.44
C TYR A 24 -5.95 17.18 -15.75
N LEU A 25 -5.70 17.46 -17.03
CA LEU A 25 -4.87 18.59 -17.45
C LEU A 25 -5.46 19.95 -17.03
N ARG A 26 -6.78 20.10 -17.05
CA ARG A 26 -7.48 21.30 -16.55
C ARG A 26 -7.32 21.51 -15.04
N ALA A 27 -7.16 20.42 -14.28
CA ALA A 27 -6.94 20.49 -12.83
C ALA A 27 -5.48 20.83 -12.45
N LEU A 28 -4.54 20.86 -13.40
CA LEU A 28 -3.16 21.21 -13.14
C LEU A 28 -3.02 22.71 -12.84
N LYS A 29 -2.32 23.04 -11.74
CA LYS A 29 -2.00 24.44 -11.39
C LYS A 29 -1.16 25.16 -12.46
N ALA A 30 -0.30 24.41 -13.15
CA ALA A 30 0.59 24.94 -14.18
C ALA A 30 0.81 23.89 -15.29
N PRO A 31 -0.11 23.79 -16.27
CA PRO A 31 0.08 22.90 -17.41
C PRO A 31 1.27 23.38 -18.26
N SER A 32 1.98 22.43 -18.88
CA SER A 32 3.11 22.70 -19.78
C SER A 32 2.66 23.43 -21.05
N ALA A 33 3.61 23.97 -21.83
CA ALA A 33 3.30 24.63 -23.10
C ALA A 33 2.56 23.69 -24.07
N HIS A 34 3.02 22.44 -24.23
CA HIS A 34 2.36 21.47 -25.12
C HIS A 34 0.99 21.02 -24.59
N GLN A 35 0.80 20.95 -23.26
CA GLN A 35 -0.50 20.64 -22.64
C GLN A 35 -1.52 21.74 -22.85
N ARG A 36 -1.11 23.01 -22.78
CA ARG A 36 -1.98 24.14 -23.10
C ARG A 36 -2.42 24.11 -24.55
N VAL A 37 -1.49 23.84 -25.48
CA VAL A 37 -1.83 23.71 -26.91
C VAL A 37 -2.76 22.52 -27.15
N LEU A 38 -2.55 21.40 -26.46
CA LEU A 38 -3.45 20.24 -26.54
C LEU A 38 -4.87 20.61 -26.08
N LEU A 39 -5.02 21.28 -24.93
CA LEU A 39 -6.32 21.75 -24.41
C LEU A 39 -7.04 22.65 -25.43
N LEU A 40 -6.33 23.65 -25.96
CA LEU A 40 -6.87 24.59 -26.95
C LEU A 40 -7.34 23.88 -28.23
N LEU A 41 -6.52 22.96 -28.76
CA LEU A 41 -6.88 22.20 -29.96
C LEU A 41 -8.05 21.25 -29.67
N ALA A 42 -8.09 20.62 -28.51
CA ALA A 42 -9.16 19.70 -28.14
C ALA A 42 -10.53 20.38 -28.01
N GLU A 43 -10.57 21.64 -27.57
CA GLU A 43 -11.81 22.43 -27.39
C GLU A 43 -12.27 23.13 -28.68
N LYS A 44 -11.42 23.19 -29.71
CA LYS A 44 -11.78 23.82 -30.99
C LYS A 44 -12.81 22.97 -31.76
N PRO A 45 -14.00 23.51 -32.09
CA PRO A 45 -15.07 22.75 -32.74
C PRO A 45 -14.76 22.44 -34.22
N ASN A 46 -14.14 23.37 -34.95
CA ASN A 46 -13.74 23.19 -36.35
C ASN A 46 -12.21 23.22 -36.45
N ARG A 47 -11.57 22.05 -36.39
CA ARG A 47 -10.14 21.87 -36.61
C ARG A 47 -9.83 21.67 -38.10
N SER A 48 -8.72 22.22 -38.56
CA SER A 48 -8.16 21.89 -39.88
C SER A 48 -7.43 20.54 -39.84
N ALA A 49 -7.16 19.96 -41.01
CA ALA A 49 -6.41 18.71 -41.12
C ALA A 49 -5.01 18.80 -40.47
N ASP A 50 -4.36 19.97 -40.53
CA ASP A 50 -3.06 20.18 -39.88
C ASP A 50 -3.19 20.30 -38.35
N GLU A 51 -4.28 20.87 -37.86
CA GLU A 51 -4.58 20.93 -36.42
C GLU A 51 -4.89 19.54 -35.84
N ASP A 52 -5.61 18.70 -36.58
CA ASP A 52 -5.85 17.31 -36.20
C ASP A 52 -4.55 16.49 -36.17
N ARG A 53 -3.65 16.70 -37.14
CA ARG A 53 -2.32 16.08 -37.14
C ARG A 53 -1.51 16.51 -35.91
N LYS A 54 -1.50 17.81 -35.59
CA LYS A 54 -0.83 18.34 -34.38
C LYS A 54 -1.43 17.74 -33.11
N LEU A 55 -2.75 17.70 -32.99
CA LEU A 55 -3.45 17.10 -31.86
C LEU A 55 -3.06 15.62 -31.70
N ALA A 56 -3.03 14.86 -32.80
CA ALA A 56 -2.64 13.45 -32.76
C ALA A 56 -1.20 13.25 -32.25
N VAL A 57 -0.26 14.12 -32.63
CA VAL A 57 1.13 14.09 -32.12
C VAL A 57 1.17 14.40 -30.63
N LEU A 58 0.47 15.45 -30.18
CA LEU A 58 0.41 15.84 -28.77
C LEU A 58 -0.21 14.73 -27.91
N VAL A 59 -1.27 14.08 -28.38
CA VAL A 59 -1.91 12.94 -27.72
C VAL A 59 -0.95 11.76 -27.59
N ARG A 60 -0.15 11.47 -28.63
CA ARG A 60 0.85 10.39 -28.57
C ARG A 60 1.95 10.71 -27.55
N ALA A 61 2.41 11.95 -27.48
CA ALA A 61 3.40 12.40 -26.51
C ALA A 61 2.88 12.24 -25.07
N GLU A 62 1.66 12.70 -24.78
CA GLU A 62 1.03 12.54 -23.46
C GLU A 62 0.87 11.07 -23.04
N LYS A 63 0.49 10.19 -23.98
CA LYS A 63 0.43 8.75 -23.72
C LYS A 63 1.80 8.16 -23.43
N ALA A 64 2.85 8.62 -24.09
CA ALA A 64 4.21 8.16 -23.82
C ALA A 64 4.67 8.61 -22.43
N ASP A 65 4.43 9.87 -22.07
CA ASP A 65 4.75 10.42 -20.75
C ASP A 65 4.01 9.70 -19.63
N GLU A 66 2.72 9.41 -19.82
CA GLU A 66 1.93 8.64 -18.86
C GLU A 66 2.50 7.24 -18.64
N ARG A 67 2.89 6.55 -19.71
CA ARG A 67 3.54 5.23 -19.62
C ARG A 67 4.85 5.30 -18.84
N VAL A 68 5.68 6.30 -19.10
CA VAL A 68 6.95 6.51 -18.38
C VAL A 68 6.69 6.78 -16.90
N ARG A 69 5.71 7.61 -16.55
CA ARG A 69 5.33 7.89 -15.16
C ARG A 69 4.84 6.64 -14.44
N LYS A 70 4.02 5.83 -15.11
CA LYS A 70 3.55 4.55 -14.58
C LYS A 70 4.71 3.60 -14.33
N ALA A 71 5.60 3.41 -15.31
CA ALA A 71 6.78 2.56 -15.16
C ALA A 71 7.69 3.02 -13.99
N ARG A 72 7.93 4.33 -13.85
CA ARG A 72 8.68 4.88 -12.71
C ARG A 72 7.99 4.59 -11.37
N THR A 73 6.67 4.71 -11.32
CA THR A 73 5.88 4.40 -10.12
C THR A 73 5.98 2.92 -9.76
N ASP A 74 5.90 2.05 -10.75
CA ASP A 74 5.97 0.60 -10.55
C ASP A 74 7.37 0.16 -10.09
N VAL A 75 8.43 0.75 -10.64
CA VAL A 75 9.81 0.56 -10.15
C VAL A 75 9.96 1.05 -8.71
N ALA A 76 9.45 2.23 -8.38
CA ALA A 76 9.50 2.74 -7.01
C ALA A 76 8.77 1.80 -6.02
N LYS A 77 7.58 1.31 -6.39
CA LYS A 77 6.84 0.32 -5.60
C LYS A 77 7.62 -0.97 -5.39
N LEU A 78 8.31 -1.46 -6.42
CA LEU A 78 9.14 -2.67 -6.32
C LEU A 78 10.27 -2.46 -5.30
N LEU A 79 10.98 -1.33 -5.38
CA LEU A 79 12.09 -1.00 -4.47
C LEU A 79 11.61 -0.78 -3.02
N ASP A 80 10.39 -0.27 -2.83
CA ASP A 80 9.82 -0.02 -1.51
C ASP A 80 9.12 -1.25 -0.91
N ALA A 81 8.76 -2.26 -1.73
CA ALA A 81 8.08 -3.46 -1.26
C ALA A 81 8.94 -4.23 -0.26
N GLU A 82 10.22 -4.46 -0.58
CA GLU A 82 11.15 -5.17 0.31
C GLU A 82 11.39 -4.41 1.61
N LYS A 83 11.62 -3.09 1.52
CA LYS A 83 11.79 -2.23 2.70
C LYS A 83 10.54 -2.22 3.59
N THR A 84 9.37 -2.25 2.98
CA THR A 84 8.09 -2.26 3.70
C THR A 84 7.82 -3.60 4.34
N ALA A 85 8.12 -4.71 3.65
CA ALA A 85 8.05 -6.05 4.23
C ALA A 85 9.01 -6.20 5.42
N ALA A 86 10.26 -5.75 5.30
CA ALA A 86 11.23 -5.76 6.39
C ALA A 86 10.77 -4.93 7.59
N ARG A 87 10.24 -3.72 7.35
CA ARG A 87 9.66 -2.88 8.42
C ARG A 87 8.46 -3.56 9.08
N LYS A 88 7.56 -4.16 8.30
CA LYS A 88 6.38 -4.89 8.83
C LYS A 88 6.80 -6.07 9.69
N ALA A 89 7.77 -6.87 9.24
CA ALA A 89 8.31 -8.01 10.00
C ALA A 89 8.96 -7.55 11.31
N ARG A 90 9.78 -6.48 11.27
CA ARG A 90 10.37 -5.88 12.47
C ARG A 90 9.30 -5.38 13.44
N ASN A 91 8.33 -4.60 12.96
CA ASN A 91 7.28 -4.06 13.80
C ASN A 91 6.41 -5.16 14.40
N HIS A 92 6.08 -6.18 13.61
CA HIS A 92 5.34 -7.34 14.11
C HIS A 92 6.10 -8.04 15.25
N ARG A 93 7.41 -8.29 15.08
CA ARG A 93 8.24 -8.85 16.16
C ARG A 93 8.24 -7.96 17.41
N LEU A 94 8.43 -6.65 17.25
CA LEU A 94 8.44 -5.71 18.38
C LEU A 94 7.10 -5.64 19.11
N ILE A 95 5.98 -5.68 18.37
CA ILE A 95 4.64 -5.72 18.95
C ILE A 95 4.44 -7.03 19.72
N GLN A 96 4.79 -8.18 19.15
CA GLN A 96 4.69 -9.47 19.85
C GLN A 96 5.53 -9.47 21.13
N GLN A 97 6.73 -8.90 21.11
CA GLN A 97 7.55 -8.74 22.31
C GLN A 97 6.89 -7.79 23.33
N GLY A 98 6.30 -6.68 22.88
CA GLY A 98 5.55 -5.73 23.70
C GLY A 98 4.36 -6.38 24.42
N LEU A 99 3.56 -7.14 23.69
CA LEU A 99 2.39 -7.85 24.23
C LEU A 99 2.75 -8.82 25.35
N LEU A 100 3.97 -9.38 25.36
CA LEU A 100 4.43 -10.23 26.46
C LEU A 100 4.58 -9.45 27.78
N PHE A 101 4.95 -8.16 27.71
CA PHE A 101 5.02 -7.32 28.91
C PHE A 101 3.63 -7.07 29.49
N ASP A 102 2.66 -6.73 28.63
CA ASP A 102 1.27 -6.54 29.05
C ASP A 102 0.68 -7.83 29.64
N LEU A 103 0.94 -8.98 29.00
CA LEU A 103 0.49 -10.29 29.50
C LEU A 103 1.12 -10.66 30.85
N ALA A 104 2.36 -10.22 31.10
CA ALA A 104 3.08 -10.46 32.33
C ALA A 104 2.77 -9.43 33.44
N GLY A 105 1.90 -8.44 33.18
CA GLY A 105 1.59 -7.38 34.15
C GLY A 105 2.76 -6.43 34.40
N LEU A 106 3.60 -6.21 33.39
CA LEU A 106 4.84 -5.43 33.48
C LEU A 106 4.71 -4.02 32.89
N GLU A 107 3.54 -3.63 32.41
CA GLU A 107 3.26 -2.36 31.73
C GLU A 107 3.55 -1.11 32.59
N HIS A 108 3.56 -1.25 33.91
CA HIS A 108 3.82 -0.17 34.86
C HIS A 108 5.29 -0.07 35.30
N ARG A 109 6.16 -0.97 34.85
CA ARG A 109 7.57 -1.02 35.27
C ARG A 109 8.44 -0.05 34.48
N GLY A 110 9.49 0.45 35.12
CA GLY A 110 10.48 1.32 34.50
C GLY A 110 11.31 0.59 33.44
N ARG A 111 11.77 1.31 32.41
CA ARG A 111 12.60 0.74 31.33
C ARG A 111 13.90 0.14 31.86
N ASP A 112 14.50 0.78 32.86
CA ASP A 112 15.71 0.37 33.57
C ASP A 112 15.48 -0.86 34.45
N GLU A 113 14.36 -0.93 35.19
CA GLU A 113 13.97 -2.13 35.96
C GLU A 113 13.82 -3.36 35.04
N LEU A 114 13.10 -3.18 33.92
CA LEU A 114 12.89 -4.25 32.94
C LEU A 114 14.18 -4.68 32.27
N LEU A 115 15.05 -3.73 31.92
CA LEU A 115 16.36 -4.04 31.35
C LEU A 115 17.22 -4.82 32.36
N GLY A 116 17.23 -4.42 33.63
CA GLY A 116 17.93 -5.14 34.69
C GLY A 116 17.43 -6.59 34.84
N ALA A 117 16.11 -6.79 34.85
CA ALA A 117 15.51 -8.12 34.90
C ALA A 117 15.86 -8.97 33.68
N LEU A 118 15.82 -8.41 32.47
CA LEU A 118 16.19 -9.10 31.24
C LEU A 118 17.69 -9.44 31.20
N LEU A 119 18.56 -8.59 31.72
CA LEU A 119 19.99 -8.87 31.86
C LEU A 119 20.25 -10.01 32.84
N ALA A 120 19.50 -10.09 33.94
CA ALA A 120 19.59 -11.23 34.87
C ALA A 120 19.08 -12.52 34.20
N LEU A 121 17.98 -12.44 33.46
CA LEU A 121 17.43 -13.56 32.69
C LEU A 121 18.42 -14.07 31.63
N ALA A 122 19.06 -13.16 30.88
CA ALA A 122 20.01 -13.48 29.82
C ALA A 122 21.30 -14.17 30.34
N LYS A 123 21.60 -14.05 31.63
CA LYS A 123 22.72 -14.74 32.30
C LYS A 123 22.31 -16.07 32.94
N THR A 124 21.05 -16.47 32.81
CA THR A 124 20.57 -17.74 33.37
C THR A 124 20.81 -18.87 32.39
N ASP A 125 21.75 -19.75 32.72
CA ASP A 125 22.10 -20.92 31.89
C ASP A 125 21.47 -22.24 32.37
N ASP A 126 20.70 -22.20 33.46
CA ASP A 126 20.05 -23.38 34.06
C ASP A 126 18.87 -23.89 33.20
N PRO A 127 18.98 -25.08 32.56
CA PRO A 127 17.94 -25.61 31.69
C PRO A 127 16.61 -25.88 32.42
N THR A 128 16.66 -26.29 33.69
CA THR A 128 15.45 -26.63 34.46
C THR A 128 14.58 -25.40 34.71
N ARG A 129 15.21 -24.24 34.92
CA ARG A 129 14.51 -22.95 35.02
C ARG A 129 13.84 -22.58 33.71
N TRP A 130 14.52 -22.78 32.58
CA TRP A 130 13.96 -22.52 31.25
C TRP A 130 12.77 -23.42 30.93
N GLU A 131 12.82 -24.71 31.29
CA GLU A 131 11.70 -25.64 31.14
C GLU A 131 10.49 -25.21 31.98
N HIS A 132 10.73 -24.83 33.25
CA HIS A 132 9.67 -24.35 34.12
C HIS A 132 8.98 -23.09 33.58
N TRP A 133 9.77 -22.10 33.13
CA TRP A 133 9.23 -20.89 32.51
C TRP A 133 8.49 -21.17 31.22
N GLN A 134 8.97 -22.11 30.40
CA GLN A 134 8.26 -22.52 29.19
C GLN A 134 6.89 -23.12 29.53
N ALA A 135 6.82 -23.98 30.55
CA ALA A 135 5.56 -24.58 30.99
C ALA A 135 4.57 -23.51 31.51
N ALA A 136 5.04 -22.59 32.35
CA ALA A 136 4.25 -21.48 32.87
C ALA A 136 3.74 -20.55 31.75
N GLY A 137 4.61 -20.19 30.80
CA GLY A 137 4.26 -19.35 29.66
C GLY A 137 3.22 -20.00 28.75
N LYS A 138 3.37 -21.30 28.43
CA LYS A 138 2.37 -22.05 27.66
C LYS A 138 1.01 -22.06 28.35
N ALA A 139 0.96 -22.26 29.67
CA ALA A 139 -0.28 -22.26 30.43
C ALA A 139 -0.99 -20.90 30.37
N LEU A 140 -0.25 -19.80 30.50
CA LEU A 140 -0.84 -18.45 30.44
C LEU A 140 -1.32 -18.09 29.01
N LEU A 141 -0.54 -18.46 27.99
CA LEU A 141 -0.93 -18.24 26.59
C LEU A 141 -2.20 -19.03 26.23
N ALA A 142 -2.34 -20.27 26.71
CA ALA A 142 -3.55 -21.06 26.53
C ALA A 142 -4.77 -20.39 27.17
N GLN A 143 -4.65 -19.96 28.44
CA GLN A 143 -5.74 -19.28 29.16
C GLN A 143 -6.21 -18.00 28.45
N LYS A 144 -5.28 -17.21 27.89
CA LYS A 144 -5.60 -15.94 27.22
C LYS A 144 -6.04 -16.14 25.77
N GLY A 145 -5.54 -17.15 25.07
CA GLY A 145 -6.01 -17.57 23.74
C GLY A 145 -7.46 -18.08 23.78
N ASP A 146 -7.80 -18.88 24.78
CA ASP A 146 -9.18 -19.37 25.00
C ASP A 146 -10.14 -18.25 25.41
N ALA A 147 -9.65 -17.21 26.09
CA ALA A 147 -10.44 -16.02 26.43
C ALA A 147 -10.70 -15.13 25.21
N ALA A 148 -9.73 -14.99 24.30
CA ALA A 148 -9.91 -14.25 23.04
C ALA A 148 -10.89 -14.95 22.08
N GLY A 149 -10.90 -16.28 22.03
CA GLY A 149 -11.85 -17.06 21.21
C GLY A 149 -13.30 -17.05 21.71
N LYS A 150 -13.54 -16.79 23.00
CA LYS A 150 -14.90 -16.68 23.58
C LYS A 150 -15.52 -15.29 23.44
N GLY A 151 -14.71 -14.25 23.24
CA GLY A 151 -15.18 -12.87 23.05
C GLY A 151 -15.87 -12.63 21.69
N ASP A 152 -15.41 -13.31 20.63
CA ASP A 152 -15.94 -13.12 19.27
C ASP A 152 -17.25 -13.91 19.02
N SER A 153 -17.47 -15.00 19.76
CA SER A 153 -18.66 -15.85 19.59
C SER A 153 -19.92 -15.32 20.31
N THR A 154 -19.80 -14.25 21.11
CA THR A 154 -20.94 -13.61 21.80
C THR A 154 -21.47 -12.37 21.08
N ALA A 155 -20.85 -11.94 19.98
CA ALA A 155 -21.28 -10.78 19.19
C ALA A 155 -22.26 -11.12 18.04
N GLU A 156 -22.60 -12.40 17.81
CA GLU A 156 -23.44 -12.83 16.68
C GLU A 156 -24.88 -13.26 17.07
N LEU A 157 -25.30 -13.01 18.32
CA LEU A 157 -26.64 -13.39 18.82
C LEU A 157 -27.42 -12.25 19.52
N ALA A 158 -27.16 -10.99 19.17
CA ALA A 158 -27.96 -9.84 19.58
C ALA A 158 -28.43 -9.04 18.35
#